data_AF-A0A3D3YUX6-F1
#
_entry.id   AF-A0A3D3YUX6-F1
#
_cell.length_a   1.000
_cell.length_b   1.000
_cell.length_c   1.000
_cell.angle_alpha   90.00
_cell.angle_beta   90.00
_cell.angle_gamma   90.00
#
_symmetry.space_group_name_H-M   'P 1'
#
loop_
_entity.id
_entity.type
_entity.pdbx_description
1 polymer ?
#
loop_
_entity_poly.entity_id
_entity_poly.type
_entity_poly.pdbx_seq_one_letter_code
_entity_poly.pdbx_strand_id
1 'polypeptide(L)'
;DRPIVFVVRNKDPNFTALLGNMIRASLPAERIPQVYVYAGSPQDYLARRPTPPPAGAPDWLSPRYLSYLQDTYTRNPVALILESTNRAFYLPWAAQHPSAVVAPHVALIRGPAPSGALPALPVPIGPIRSIKLALLAIGAMAVLALLGLGWTVALLGPWLSRLETLALAPAVGVATLATGAILMDRLGVRLTGAAGATIPLGLAALGGLLAVATSGRRGRRSPGPAALAEVSAD
;
A
#
# COMPACT_ATOMS: atom_id res chain seq x y z
N ASP A 1 6.76 -24.24 -11.41
CA ASP A 1 7.75 -23.46 -10.62
C ASP A 1 8.81 -22.70 -11.41
N ARG A 2 8.50 -22.21 -12.62
CA ARG A 2 9.46 -21.39 -13.37
C ARG A 2 9.42 -19.93 -12.87
N PRO A 3 10.60 -19.27 -12.78
CA PRO A 3 10.65 -17.83 -12.55
C PRO A 3 9.93 -17.05 -13.66
N ILE A 4 9.33 -15.93 -13.29
CA ILE A 4 8.68 -15.02 -14.23
C ILE A 4 9.51 -13.73 -14.27
N VAL A 5 9.84 -13.28 -15.48
CA VAL A 5 10.51 -12.01 -15.72
C VAL A 5 9.56 -11.06 -16.42
N PHE A 6 9.38 -9.87 -15.85
CA PHE A 6 8.65 -8.79 -16.51
C PHE A 6 9.64 -7.81 -17.13
N VAL A 7 9.54 -7.60 -18.43
CA VAL A 7 10.32 -6.59 -19.16
C VAL A 7 9.61 -5.26 -19.06
N VAL A 8 10.17 -4.35 -18.25
CA VAL A 8 9.60 -3.03 -17.96
C VAL A 8 10.42 -1.93 -18.60
N ARG A 9 9.82 -0.75 -18.76
CA ARG A 9 10.50 0.40 -19.36
C ARG A 9 11.70 0.85 -18.51
N ASN A 10 12.86 0.97 -19.14
CA ASN A 10 14.04 1.62 -18.57
C ASN A 10 13.88 3.15 -18.65
N LYS A 11 13.28 3.79 -17.64
CA LYS A 11 13.06 5.25 -17.63
C LYS A 11 13.82 5.92 -16.49
N ASP A 12 13.47 5.58 -15.26
CA ASP A 12 14.10 6.09 -14.05
C ASP A 12 13.95 5.06 -12.92
N PRO A 13 14.77 5.14 -11.86
CA PRO A 13 14.78 4.15 -10.79
C PRO A 13 13.46 4.09 -10.02
N ASN A 14 12.81 5.24 -9.78
CA ASN A 14 11.57 5.32 -9.00
C ASN A 14 10.42 4.67 -9.76
N PHE A 15 10.30 4.98 -11.05
CA PHE A 15 9.30 4.37 -11.93
C PHE A 15 9.48 2.86 -12.04
N THR A 16 10.73 2.39 -12.20
CA THR A 16 11.03 0.95 -12.30
C THR A 16 10.71 0.22 -11.00
N ALA A 17 11.07 0.80 -9.86
CA ALA A 17 10.75 0.26 -8.54
C ALA A 17 9.24 0.23 -8.27
N LEU A 18 8.52 1.30 -8.63
CA LEU A 18 7.06 1.37 -8.52
C LEU A 18 6.41 0.24 -9.33
N LEU A 19 6.80 0.05 -10.59
CA LEU A 19 6.28 -1.04 -11.42
C LEU A 19 6.59 -2.41 -10.82
N GLY A 20 7.80 -2.63 -10.32
CA GLY A 20 8.17 -3.88 -9.65
C GLY A 20 7.29 -4.16 -8.44
N ASN A 21 6.98 -3.15 -7.63
CA ASN A 21 6.09 -3.27 -6.47
C ASN A 21 4.65 -3.52 -6.89
N MET A 22 4.13 -2.82 -7.90
CA MET A 22 2.77 -3.04 -8.41
C MET A 22 2.58 -4.45 -8.97
N ILE A 23 3.58 -4.96 -9.71
CA ILE A 23 3.57 -6.33 -10.23
C ILE A 23 3.49 -7.32 -9.07
N ARG A 24 4.35 -7.19 -8.05
CA ARG A 24 4.37 -8.09 -6.89
C ARG A 24 3.08 -8.02 -6.07
N ALA A 25 2.49 -6.83 -5.91
CA ALA A 25 1.23 -6.63 -5.20
C ALA A 25 0.03 -7.30 -5.90
N SER A 26 0.14 -7.56 -7.21
CA SER A 26 -0.92 -8.19 -8.00
C SER A 26 -0.82 -9.71 -8.05
N LEU A 27 0.18 -10.30 -7.38
CA LEU A 27 0.48 -11.74 -7.45
C LEU A 27 0.19 -12.43 -6.11
N PRO A 28 -0.17 -13.72 -6.13
CA PRO A 28 -0.22 -14.54 -4.92
C PRO A 28 1.11 -14.50 -4.17
N ALA A 29 1.07 -14.52 -2.84
CA ALA A 29 2.25 -14.37 -1.98
C ALA A 29 3.35 -15.38 -2.31
N GLU A 30 2.96 -16.61 -2.68
CA GLU A 30 3.85 -17.72 -3.03
C GLU A 30 4.61 -17.48 -4.34
N ARG A 31 4.10 -16.60 -5.22
CA ARG A 31 4.74 -16.28 -6.50
C ARG A 31 5.74 -15.14 -6.39
N ILE A 32 5.64 -14.28 -5.38
CA ILE A 32 6.49 -13.09 -5.23
C ILE A 32 8.00 -13.40 -5.28
N PRO A 33 8.51 -14.45 -4.61
CA PRO A 33 9.95 -14.77 -4.65
C PRO A 33 10.45 -15.21 -6.03
N GLN A 34 9.55 -15.61 -6.92
CA GLN A 34 9.87 -16.10 -8.27
C GLN A 34 9.69 -15.02 -9.34
N VAL A 35 9.48 -13.76 -8.94
CA VAL A 35 9.17 -12.65 -9.84
C VAL A 35 10.33 -11.68 -9.91
N TYR A 36 10.79 -11.49 -11.12
CA TYR A 36 11.93 -10.65 -11.44
C TYR A 36 11.54 -9.60 -12.49
N VAL A 37 12.35 -8.56 -12.55
CA VAL A 37 12.14 -7.41 -13.44
C VAL A 37 13.40 -7.20 -14.26
N TYR A 38 13.25 -7.03 -15.56
CA TYR A 38 14.30 -6.56 -16.45
C TYR A 38 13.92 -5.16 -16.94
N ALA A 39 14.78 -4.16 -16.71
CA ALA A 39 14.55 -2.80 -17.15
C ALA A 39 15.17 -2.60 -18.55
N GLY A 40 14.34 -2.60 -19.60
CA GLY A 40 14.87 -2.50 -20.96
C GLY A 40 13.99 -2.98 -22.11
N SER A 41 14.63 -3.47 -23.16
CA SER A 41 14.01 -4.00 -24.38
C SER A 41 13.93 -5.53 -24.37
N PRO A 42 12.95 -6.13 -25.07
CA PRO A 42 12.90 -7.58 -25.27
C PRO A 42 14.16 -8.15 -25.93
N GLN A 43 14.74 -7.42 -26.89
CA GLN A 43 15.90 -7.87 -27.66
C GLN A 43 17.14 -7.96 -26.77
N ASP A 44 17.38 -6.94 -25.93
CA ASP A 44 18.52 -6.93 -25.02
C ASP A 44 18.35 -7.92 -23.87
N TYR A 45 17.10 -8.15 -23.41
CA TYR A 45 16.78 -9.24 -22.48
C TYR A 45 17.14 -10.61 -23.08
N LEU A 46 16.73 -10.89 -24.32
CA LEU A 46 17.05 -12.14 -25.00
C LEU A 46 18.56 -12.30 -25.24
N ALA A 47 19.24 -11.21 -25.58
CA ALA A 47 20.69 -11.15 -25.73
C ALA A 47 21.46 -11.11 -24.40
N ARG A 48 20.75 -11.13 -23.25
CA ARG A 48 21.32 -11.08 -21.89
C ARG A 48 22.30 -9.94 -21.67
N ARG A 49 22.01 -8.78 -22.25
CA ARG A 49 22.83 -7.57 -22.14
C ARG A 49 22.00 -6.41 -21.59
N PRO A 50 22.64 -5.37 -21.02
CA PRO A 50 21.91 -4.18 -20.60
C PRO A 50 21.29 -3.47 -21.81
N THR A 51 20.11 -2.89 -21.62
CA THR A 51 19.53 -1.96 -22.59
C THR A 51 20.16 -0.58 -22.41
N PRO A 52 20.65 0.07 -23.47
CA PRO A 52 21.14 1.44 -23.39
C PRO A 52 20.10 2.38 -22.74
N PRO A 53 20.51 3.29 -21.85
CA PRO A 53 19.58 4.22 -21.23
C PRO A 53 19.01 5.18 -22.28
N PRO A 54 17.69 5.48 -22.26
CA PRO A 54 17.18 6.60 -23.02
C PRO A 54 17.74 7.92 -22.47
N ALA A 55 17.63 9.00 -23.24
CA ALA A 55 18.09 10.33 -22.83
C ALA A 55 17.52 10.72 -21.45
N GLY A 56 18.42 11.07 -20.52
CA GLY A 56 18.07 11.45 -19.15
C GLY A 56 17.82 10.29 -18.18
N ALA A 57 17.88 9.03 -18.63
CA ALA A 57 17.82 7.87 -17.73
C ALA A 57 19.21 7.52 -17.19
N PRO A 58 19.31 6.96 -15.97
CA PRO A 58 20.59 6.49 -15.45
C PRO A 58 21.11 5.26 -16.20
N ASP A 59 22.39 5.28 -16.55
CA ASP A 59 23.11 4.21 -17.25
C ASP A 59 23.24 2.91 -16.44
N TRP A 60 23.33 3.02 -15.11
CA TRP A 60 23.46 1.89 -14.19
C TRP A 60 22.19 1.08 -13.98
N LEU A 61 21.02 1.60 -14.39
CA LEU A 61 19.73 1.00 -14.04
C LEU A 61 19.53 -0.37 -14.71
N SER A 62 19.68 -0.46 -16.03
CA SER A 62 19.54 -1.72 -16.76
C SER A 62 20.60 -2.77 -16.34
N PRO A 63 21.91 -2.43 -16.23
CA PRO A 63 22.92 -3.35 -15.71
C PRO A 63 22.59 -3.90 -14.32
N ARG A 64 22.09 -3.05 -13.41
CA ARG A 64 21.72 -3.47 -12.05
C ARG A 64 20.58 -4.46 -12.03
N TYR A 65 19.51 -4.24 -12.81
CA TYR A 65 18.41 -5.20 -12.87
C TYR A 65 18.80 -6.50 -13.59
N LEU A 66 19.70 -6.42 -14.57
CA LEU A 66 20.25 -7.59 -15.24
C LEU A 66 21.10 -8.45 -14.29
N SER A 67 21.87 -7.87 -13.37
CA SER A 67 22.69 -8.65 -12.44
C SER A 67 21.83 -9.54 -11.53
N TYR A 68 20.65 -9.07 -11.11
CA TYR A 68 19.68 -9.88 -10.34
C TYR A 68 19.06 -11.04 -11.12
N LEU A 69 19.20 -11.05 -12.45
CA LEU A 69 18.60 -12.04 -13.34
C LEU A 69 19.57 -13.14 -13.78
N GLN A 70 20.88 -12.99 -13.56
CA GLN A 70 21.89 -13.88 -14.11
C GLN A 70 21.60 -15.35 -13.79
N ASP A 71 21.37 -15.66 -12.51
CA ASP A 71 21.06 -17.02 -12.04
C ASP A 71 19.67 -17.50 -12.46
N THR A 72 18.80 -16.58 -12.89
CA THR A 72 17.44 -16.91 -13.30
C THR A 72 17.42 -17.52 -14.70
N TYR A 73 18.35 -17.18 -15.58
CA TYR A 73 18.38 -17.70 -16.95
C TYR A 73 18.62 -19.22 -17.03
N THR A 74 19.34 -19.81 -16.08
CA THR A 74 19.57 -21.27 -16.02
C THR A 74 18.29 -22.05 -15.70
N ARG A 75 17.32 -21.39 -15.04
CA ARG A 75 16.02 -21.96 -14.66
C ARG A 75 14.95 -21.82 -15.74
N ASN A 76 15.33 -21.41 -16.96
CA ASN A 76 14.43 -21.23 -18.10
C ASN A 76 13.18 -20.39 -17.77
N PRO A 77 13.37 -19.09 -17.46
CA PRO A 77 12.28 -18.24 -17.01
C PRO A 77 11.26 -17.99 -18.11
N VAL A 78 10.03 -17.70 -17.69
CA VAL A 78 8.99 -17.17 -18.57
C VAL A 78 9.10 -15.65 -18.57
N ALA A 79 9.35 -15.05 -19.72
CA ALA A 79 9.52 -13.62 -19.87
C ALA A 79 8.33 -13.00 -20.59
N LEU A 80 7.79 -11.93 -20.02
CA LEU A 80 6.59 -11.25 -20.49
C LEU A 80 6.86 -9.74 -20.64
N ILE A 81 6.18 -9.14 -21.61
CA ILE A 81 6.07 -7.69 -21.77
C ILE A 81 4.61 -7.28 -21.80
N LEU A 82 4.30 -6.25 -21.03
CA LEU A 82 2.95 -5.68 -20.95
C LEU A 82 2.97 -4.29 -21.58
N GLU A 83 1.89 -3.93 -22.27
CA GLU A 83 1.76 -2.59 -22.84
C GLU A 83 1.81 -1.51 -21.74
N SER A 84 1.18 -1.76 -20.59
CA SER A 84 1.10 -0.81 -19.48
C SER A 84 2.46 -0.49 -18.86
N THR A 85 3.38 -1.45 -18.82
CA THR A 85 4.71 -1.29 -18.21
C THR A 85 5.77 -0.89 -19.23
N ASN A 86 5.55 -1.19 -20.51
CA ASN A 86 6.55 -0.96 -21.54
C ASN A 86 5.99 -0.76 -22.96
N ARG A 87 4.99 0.13 -23.11
CA ARG A 87 4.33 0.41 -24.41
C ARG A 87 5.28 0.61 -25.60
N ALA A 88 6.39 1.32 -25.39
CA ALA A 88 7.34 1.67 -26.44
C ALA A 88 7.99 0.44 -27.10
N PHE A 89 8.28 -0.60 -26.31
CA PHE A 89 8.81 -1.86 -26.84
C PHE A 89 7.73 -2.92 -27.08
N TYR A 90 6.59 -2.83 -26.39
CA TYR A 90 5.45 -3.74 -26.59
C TYR A 90 4.88 -3.64 -28.00
N LEU A 91 4.57 -2.43 -28.46
CA LEU A 91 3.93 -2.23 -29.77
C LEU A 91 4.75 -2.82 -30.93
N PRO A 92 6.04 -2.50 -31.10
CA PRO A 92 6.85 -3.11 -32.16
C PRO A 92 7.04 -4.62 -31.96
N TRP A 93 7.17 -5.09 -30.71
CA TRP A 93 7.31 -6.53 -30.43
C TRP A 93 6.08 -7.32 -30.85
N ALA A 94 4.89 -6.86 -30.45
CA ALA A 94 3.61 -7.51 -30.77
C ALA A 94 3.31 -7.47 -32.28
N ALA A 95 3.69 -6.40 -32.97
CA ALA A 95 3.56 -6.32 -34.43
C ALA A 95 4.48 -7.32 -35.16
N GLN A 96 5.70 -7.50 -34.66
CA GLN A 96 6.68 -8.45 -35.23
C GLN A 96 6.39 -9.91 -34.84
N HIS A 97 5.75 -10.14 -33.69
CA HIS A 97 5.44 -11.48 -33.16
C HIS A 97 3.95 -11.60 -32.79
N PRO A 98 3.01 -11.59 -33.76
CA PRO A 98 1.58 -11.66 -33.45
C PRO A 98 1.19 -12.91 -32.67
N SER A 99 1.84 -14.05 -32.96
CA SER A 99 1.62 -15.33 -32.26
C SER A 99 2.11 -15.34 -30.81
N ALA A 100 2.95 -14.38 -30.43
CA ALA A 100 3.45 -14.25 -29.07
C ALA A 100 2.49 -13.45 -28.16
N VAL A 101 1.44 -12.83 -28.72
CA VAL A 101 0.42 -12.14 -27.93
C VAL A 101 -0.49 -13.17 -27.26
N VAL A 102 -0.32 -13.34 -25.95
CA VAL A 102 -0.99 -14.41 -25.16
C VAL A 102 -2.28 -13.94 -24.49
N ALA A 103 -2.45 -12.64 -24.33
CA ALA A 103 -3.64 -11.99 -23.80
C ALA A 103 -3.69 -10.53 -24.29
N PRO A 104 -4.84 -9.84 -24.21
CA PRO A 104 -4.91 -8.41 -24.52
C PRO A 104 -3.83 -7.62 -23.76
N HIS A 105 -3.00 -6.88 -24.48
CA HIS A 105 -1.92 -6.05 -23.94
C HIS A 105 -0.77 -6.82 -23.25
N VAL A 106 -0.65 -8.14 -23.48
CA VAL A 106 0.40 -9.01 -22.92
C VAL A 106 1.02 -9.88 -24.01
N ALA A 107 2.33 -9.77 -24.17
CA ALA A 107 3.10 -10.60 -25.10
C ALA A 107 4.17 -11.42 -24.37
N LEU A 108 4.35 -12.65 -24.84
CA LEU A 108 5.42 -13.56 -24.45
C LEU A 108 6.72 -13.15 -25.16
N ILE A 109 7.81 -13.04 -24.41
CA ILE A 109 9.14 -12.84 -24.96
C ILE A 109 9.88 -14.19 -25.03
N ARG A 110 9.75 -14.99 -23.98
CA ARG A 110 10.40 -16.31 -23.88
C ARG A 110 9.60 -17.21 -22.97
N GLY A 111 9.45 -18.48 -23.34
CA GLY A 111 8.78 -19.50 -22.53
C GLY A 111 7.87 -20.39 -23.38
N PRO A 112 7.24 -21.40 -22.76
CA PRO A 112 6.22 -22.19 -23.44
C PRO A 112 5.00 -21.30 -23.72
N ALA A 113 4.41 -21.46 -24.90
CA ALA A 113 3.11 -20.87 -25.18
C ALA A 113 2.07 -21.47 -24.22
N PRO A 114 1.12 -20.66 -23.70
CA PRO A 114 0.03 -21.20 -22.90
C PRO A 114 -0.80 -22.19 -23.75
N SER A 115 -1.19 -23.30 -23.15
CA SER A 115 -1.93 -24.39 -23.80
C SER A 115 -3.40 -24.04 -24.09
N GLY A 116 -3.87 -22.85 -23.72
CA GLY A 116 -5.23 -22.38 -23.94
C GLY A 116 -5.34 -20.87 -23.79
N ALA A 117 -6.50 -20.33 -24.17
CA ALA A 117 -6.80 -18.91 -23.99
C ALA A 117 -6.82 -18.57 -22.50
N LEU A 118 -6.07 -17.53 -22.12
CA LEU A 118 -6.08 -17.01 -20.75
C LEU A 118 -7.39 -16.25 -20.52
N PRO A 119 -8.06 -16.44 -19.37
CA PRO A 119 -9.27 -15.69 -19.06
C PRO A 119 -8.94 -14.20 -18.96
N ALA A 120 -9.72 -13.37 -19.64
CA ALA A 120 -9.66 -11.93 -19.47
C ALA A 120 -10.17 -11.60 -18.06
N LEU A 121 -9.25 -11.22 -17.17
CA LEU A 121 -9.64 -10.69 -15.87
C LEU A 121 -10.26 -9.29 -16.06
N PRO A 122 -11.29 -8.93 -15.27
CA PRO A 122 -11.83 -7.58 -15.31
C PRO A 122 -10.71 -6.57 -15.04
N VAL A 123 -10.66 -5.53 -15.87
CA VAL A 123 -9.65 -4.49 -15.76
C VAL A 123 -9.70 -3.90 -14.34
N PRO A 124 -8.57 -3.85 -13.61
CA PRO A 124 -8.52 -3.23 -12.29
C PRO A 124 -9.10 -1.81 -12.36
N ILE A 125 -9.84 -1.44 -11.30
CA ILE A 125 -10.58 -0.19 -11.15
C ILE A 125 -9.81 0.97 -11.82
N GLY A 126 -10.41 1.54 -12.87
CA GLY A 126 -9.81 2.64 -13.64
C GLY A 126 -9.50 3.86 -12.75
N PRO A 127 -8.79 4.88 -13.28
CA PRO A 127 -8.31 6.01 -12.50
C PRO A 127 -9.43 6.59 -11.64
N ILE A 128 -9.28 6.47 -10.32
CA ILE A 128 -10.24 7.00 -9.35
C ILE A 128 -10.22 8.51 -9.55
N ARG A 129 -11.37 9.09 -9.93
CA ARG A 129 -11.53 10.55 -10.06
C ARG A 129 -10.98 11.23 -8.81
N SER A 130 -10.20 12.30 -8.96
CA SER A 130 -9.53 12.98 -7.84
C SER A 130 -10.49 13.37 -6.72
N ILE A 131 -11.74 13.73 -7.05
CA ILE A 131 -12.80 14.00 -6.07
C ILE A 131 -13.16 12.75 -5.25
N LYS A 132 -13.31 11.60 -5.89
CA LYS A 132 -13.55 10.34 -5.17
C LYS A 132 -12.38 10.00 -4.26
N LEU A 133 -11.15 10.22 -4.72
CA LEU A 133 -9.95 10.01 -3.91
C LEU A 133 -9.90 10.97 -2.71
N ALA A 134 -10.23 12.25 -2.91
CA ALA A 134 -10.30 13.25 -1.85
C ALA A 134 -11.38 12.89 -0.82
N LEU A 135 -12.58 12.50 -1.26
CA LEU A 135 -13.65 12.04 -0.38
C LEU A 135 -13.25 10.78 0.40
N LEU A 136 -12.56 9.83 -0.24
CA LEU A 136 -12.06 8.63 0.41
C LEU A 136 -10.99 8.98 1.47
N ALA A 137 -10.08 9.90 1.15
CA ALA A 137 -9.06 10.37 2.08
C ALA A 137 -9.67 11.10 3.29
N ILE A 138 -10.63 11.99 3.05
CA ILE A 138 -11.37 12.71 4.11
C ILE A 138 -12.15 11.70 4.97
N GLY A 139 -12.86 10.76 4.35
CA GLY A 139 -13.61 9.72 5.06
C GLY A 139 -12.71 8.84 5.91
N ALA A 140 -11.58 8.38 5.37
CA ALA A 140 -10.58 7.61 6.12
C ALA A 140 -10.01 8.43 7.29
N MET A 141 -9.67 9.70 7.07
CA MET A 141 -9.17 10.58 8.11
C MET A 141 -10.22 10.81 9.21
N ALA A 142 -11.49 10.97 8.85
CA ALA A 142 -12.59 11.12 9.80
C ALA A 142 -12.79 9.85 10.65
N VAL A 143 -12.73 8.66 10.03
CA VAL A 143 -12.80 7.38 10.77
C VAL A 143 -11.64 7.25 11.74
N LEU A 144 -10.40 7.56 11.31
CA LEU A 144 -9.22 7.54 12.19
C LEU A 144 -9.35 8.55 13.33
N ALA A 145 -9.84 9.76 13.04
CA ALA A 145 -10.09 10.77 14.06
C ALA A 145 -11.10 10.27 15.09
N LEU A 146 -12.23 9.70 14.67
CA LEU A 146 -13.26 9.17 15.56
C LEU A 146 -12.74 8.02 16.44
N LEU A 147 -11.94 7.11 15.84
CA LEU A 147 -11.29 6.02 16.57
C LEU A 147 -10.32 6.54 17.63
N GLY A 148 -9.52 7.54 17.29
CA GLY A 148 -8.50 8.09 18.19
C GLY A 148 -9.06 9.06 19.22
N LEU A 149 -10.16 9.77 18.95
CA LEU A 149 -10.65 10.87 19.77
C LEU A 149 -10.90 10.45 21.23
N GLY A 150 -11.53 9.31 21.44
CA GLY A 150 -11.77 8.79 22.80
C GLY A 150 -10.48 8.51 23.55
N TRP A 151 -9.50 7.90 22.88
CA TRP A 151 -8.17 7.63 23.46
C TRP A 151 -7.37 8.91 23.69
N THR A 152 -7.43 9.87 22.78
CA THR A 152 -6.78 11.18 22.94
C THR A 152 -7.35 11.92 24.14
N VAL A 153 -8.67 11.95 24.31
CA VAL A 153 -9.31 12.59 25.47
C VAL A 153 -8.95 11.86 26.76
N ALA A 154 -9.03 10.52 26.77
CA ALA A 154 -8.76 9.72 27.96
C ALA A 154 -7.28 9.79 28.41
N LEU A 155 -6.34 9.74 27.46
CA LEU A 155 -4.91 9.70 27.75
C LEU A 155 -4.31 11.09 27.86
N LEU A 156 -4.67 12.02 26.96
CA LEU A 156 -3.98 13.31 26.79
C LEU A 156 -4.85 14.53 27.10
N GLY A 157 -6.16 14.35 27.31
CA GLY A 157 -7.10 15.44 27.58
C GLY A 157 -6.76 16.37 28.75
N PRO A 158 -5.95 15.99 29.76
CA PRO A 158 -5.45 16.91 30.78
C PRO A 158 -4.47 17.98 30.29
N TRP A 159 -3.71 17.69 29.24
CA TRP A 159 -2.55 18.50 28.82
C TRP A 159 -2.78 19.22 27.49
N LEU A 160 -3.93 18.99 26.86
CA LEU A 160 -4.25 19.49 25.54
C LEU A 160 -5.51 20.34 25.54
N SER A 161 -5.46 21.42 24.77
CA SER A 161 -6.64 22.18 24.37
C SER A 161 -7.54 21.35 23.44
N ARG A 162 -8.77 21.83 23.22
CA ARG A 162 -9.74 21.16 22.34
C ARG A 162 -9.23 21.06 20.89
N LEU A 163 -8.54 22.10 20.40
CA LEU A 163 -7.99 22.11 19.04
C LEU A 163 -6.82 21.13 18.90
N GLU A 164 -5.93 21.07 19.88
CA GLU A 164 -4.81 20.11 19.87
C GLU A 164 -5.31 18.66 19.98
N THR A 165 -6.37 18.43 20.77
CA THR A 165 -7.03 17.13 20.87
C THR A 165 -7.57 16.69 19.51
N LEU A 166 -8.25 17.58 18.78
CA LEU A 166 -8.79 17.29 17.46
C LEU A 166 -7.67 17.05 16.42
N ALA A 167 -6.57 17.79 16.50
CA ALA A 167 -5.43 17.64 15.61
C ALA A 167 -4.67 16.32 15.83
N LEU A 168 -4.57 15.84 17.09
CA LEU A 168 -3.87 14.61 17.43
C LEU A 168 -4.72 13.34 17.26
N ALA A 169 -6.05 13.48 17.23
CA ALA A 169 -6.96 12.34 17.16
C ALA A 169 -6.68 11.37 15.99
N PRO A 170 -6.44 11.79 14.73
CA PRO A 170 -6.15 10.85 13.65
C PRO A 170 -4.87 10.04 13.88
N ALA A 171 -3.81 10.67 14.40
CA ALA A 171 -2.54 10.01 14.68
C ALA A 171 -2.68 8.96 15.80
N VAL A 172 -3.40 9.30 16.87
CA VAL A 172 -3.74 8.36 17.95
C VAL A 172 -4.62 7.22 17.42
N GLY A 173 -5.54 7.50 16.50
CA GLY A 173 -6.37 6.48 15.84
C GLY A 173 -5.55 5.45 15.08
N VAL A 174 -4.54 5.89 14.32
CA VAL A 174 -3.59 4.99 13.63
C VAL A 174 -2.82 4.12 14.63
N ALA A 175 -2.28 4.72 15.70
CA ALA A 175 -1.52 3.99 16.71
C ALA A 175 -2.38 2.93 17.43
N THR A 176 -3.63 3.29 17.75
CA THR A 176 -4.59 2.40 18.42
C THR A 176 -4.98 1.24 17.50
N LEU A 177 -5.27 1.51 16.22
CA LEU A 177 -5.56 0.46 15.24
C LEU A 177 -4.39 -0.49 15.04
N ALA A 178 -3.17 0.03 14.87
CA ALA A 178 -1.98 -0.80 14.67
C ALA A 178 -1.72 -1.71 15.89
N THR A 179 -1.77 -1.14 17.08
CA THR A 179 -1.53 -1.89 18.33
C THR A 179 -2.64 -2.91 18.58
N GLY A 180 -3.91 -2.54 18.34
CA GLY A 180 -5.04 -3.44 18.47
C GLY A 180 -5.00 -4.60 17.48
N ALA A 181 -4.61 -4.33 16.22
CA ALA A 181 -4.45 -5.37 15.20
C ALA A 181 -3.37 -6.38 15.59
N ILE A 182 -2.20 -5.90 16.07
CA ILE A 182 -1.12 -6.77 16.55
C ILE A 182 -1.58 -7.62 17.73
N LEU A 183 -2.30 -7.02 18.69
CA LEU A 183 -2.79 -7.75 19.86
C LEU A 183 -3.81 -8.84 19.47
N MET A 184 -4.70 -8.55 18.52
CA MET A 184 -5.69 -9.51 18.03
C MET A 184 -5.07 -10.65 17.22
N ASP A 185 -4.08 -10.34 16.39
CA ASP A 185 -3.30 -11.35 15.66
C ASP A 185 -2.59 -12.31 16.64
N ARG A 186 -2.03 -11.77 17.72
CA ARG A 186 -1.42 -12.57 18.81
C ARG A 186 -2.41 -13.45 19.56
N LEU A 187 -3.68 -13.05 19.65
CA LEU A 187 -4.76 -13.84 20.24
C LEU A 187 -5.32 -14.90 19.28
N GLY A 188 -4.76 -15.04 18.08
CA GLY A 188 -5.19 -16.01 17.08
C GLY A 188 -6.48 -15.62 16.34
N VAL A 189 -6.94 -14.38 16.50
CA VAL A 189 -8.12 -13.88 15.79
C VAL A 189 -7.71 -13.55 14.37
N ARG A 190 -8.15 -14.38 13.41
CA ARG A 190 -7.92 -14.09 11.99
C ARG A 190 -8.63 -12.79 11.61
N LEU A 191 -7.86 -11.82 11.12
CA LEU A 191 -8.33 -10.50 10.66
C LEU A 191 -9.16 -10.55 9.35
N THR A 192 -9.58 -11.73 8.91
CA THR A 192 -10.34 -11.93 7.68
C THR A 192 -11.83 -12.11 7.99
N GLY A 193 -12.70 -11.36 7.29
CA GLY A 193 -14.16 -11.46 7.46
C GLY A 193 -14.69 -10.54 8.57
N ALA A 194 -15.76 -10.95 9.25
CA ALA A 194 -16.48 -10.13 10.23
C ALA A 194 -15.59 -9.60 11.38
N ALA A 195 -14.59 -10.38 11.79
CA ALA A 195 -13.63 -10.00 12.84
C ALA A 195 -12.84 -8.73 12.48
N GLY A 196 -12.48 -8.55 11.21
CA GLY A 196 -11.77 -7.36 10.73
C GLY A 196 -12.61 -6.07 10.82
N ALA A 197 -13.93 -6.19 10.74
CA ALA A 197 -14.85 -5.05 10.88
C ALA A 197 -15.19 -4.72 12.34
N THR A 198 -15.23 -5.72 13.22
CA THR A 198 -15.61 -5.54 14.63
C THR A 198 -14.50 -4.98 15.50
N ILE A 199 -13.22 -5.25 15.18
CA ILE A 199 -12.07 -4.79 15.98
C ILE A 199 -11.99 -3.24 16.05
N PRO A 200 -12.06 -2.49 14.94
CA PRO A 200 -12.09 -1.03 14.99
C PRO A 200 -13.25 -0.50 15.83
N LEU A 201 -14.45 -1.08 15.71
CA LEU A 201 -15.63 -0.69 16.47
C LEU A 201 -15.43 -0.88 17.98
N GLY A 202 -14.85 -2.01 18.38
CA GLY A 202 -14.52 -2.28 19.78
C GLY A 202 -13.51 -1.28 20.36
N LEU A 203 -12.46 -0.95 19.59
CA LEU A 203 -11.46 0.04 20.00
C LEU A 203 -12.06 1.45 20.12
N ALA A 204 -12.96 1.83 19.20
CA ALA A 204 -13.67 3.10 19.25
C ALA A 204 -14.55 3.19 20.51
N ALA A 205 -15.33 2.13 20.77
CA ALA A 205 -16.24 2.06 21.91
C ALA A 205 -15.48 2.13 23.24
N LEU A 206 -14.36 1.39 23.36
CA LEU A 206 -13.53 1.38 24.56
C LEU A 206 -12.91 2.77 24.83
N GLY A 207 -12.37 3.42 23.79
CA GLY A 207 -11.83 4.77 23.89
C GLY A 207 -12.90 5.78 24.30
N GLY A 208 -14.10 5.70 23.73
CA GLY A 208 -15.23 6.56 24.08
C GLY A 208 -15.68 6.39 25.54
N LEU A 209 -15.80 5.15 26.02
CA LEU A 209 -16.17 4.85 27.41
C LEU A 209 -15.13 5.40 28.39
N LEU A 210 -13.84 5.22 28.09
CA LEU A 210 -12.75 5.76 28.92
C LEU A 210 -12.76 7.29 28.96
N ALA A 211 -13.03 7.95 27.84
CA ALA A 211 -13.16 9.41 27.78
C ALA A 211 -14.30 9.93 28.68
N VAL A 212 -15.47 9.27 28.66
CA VAL A 212 -16.61 9.64 29.52
C VAL A 212 -16.29 9.41 31.00
N ALA A 213 -15.68 8.27 31.35
CA ALA A 213 -15.33 7.95 32.74
C ALA A 213 -14.30 8.92 33.34
N THR A 214 -13.34 9.37 32.53
CA THR A 214 -12.28 10.31 32.95
C THR A 214 -12.75 11.76 32.99
N SER A 215 -13.63 12.17 32.09
CA SER A 215 -14.24 13.52 32.09
C SER A 215 -15.28 13.70 33.21
N GLY A 216 -16.09 12.67 33.50
CA GLY A 216 -17.08 12.71 34.59
C GLY A 216 -16.48 12.85 36.00
N ARG A 217 -15.23 12.40 36.21
CA ARG A 217 -14.51 12.58 37.49
C ARG A 217 -14.01 14.02 37.71
N ARG A 218 -13.92 14.84 36.66
CA ARG A 218 -13.41 16.23 36.74
C ARG A 218 -14.46 17.27 37.16
N GLY A 219 -15.72 17.07 36.80
CA GLY A 219 -16.81 18.00 37.17
C GLY A 219 -17.17 18.04 38.67
N ARG A 220 -16.60 17.13 39.47
CA ARG A 220 -16.84 17.03 40.92
C ARG A 220 -15.81 17.77 41.80
N ARG A 221 -14.80 18.42 41.20
CA ARG A 221 -13.83 19.25 41.92
C ARG A 221 -14.02 20.73 41.57
N SER A 222 -15.15 21.31 41.95
CA SER A 222 -15.24 22.75 42.16
C SER A 222 -15.22 22.99 43.68
N PRO A 223 -14.20 23.64 44.25
CA PRO A 223 -14.32 24.22 45.59
C PRO A 223 -15.44 25.26 45.53
N GLY A 224 -16.45 25.13 46.40
CA GLY A 224 -17.52 26.12 46.50
C GLY A 224 -16.96 27.51 46.89
N PRO A 225 -17.65 28.60 46.53
CA PRO A 225 -17.23 29.99 46.77
C PRO A 225 -17.29 30.43 48.26
N ALA A 226 -17.04 29.52 49.20
CA ALA A 226 -17.14 29.80 50.64
C ALA A 226 -15.85 30.38 51.26
N ALA A 227 -14.72 30.39 50.54
CA ALA A 227 -13.43 30.78 51.12
C ALA A 227 -13.05 32.28 50.96
N LEU A 228 -13.95 33.13 50.44
CA LEU A 228 -13.67 34.56 50.24
C LEU A 228 -14.49 35.49 51.15
N ALA A 229 -15.32 34.95 52.05
CA ALA A 229 -16.13 35.75 52.96
C ALA A 229 -15.46 36.05 54.32
N GLU A 230 -14.34 35.40 54.67
CA GLU A 230 -13.73 35.54 56.01
C GLU A 230 -12.60 36.58 56.11
N VAL A 231 -12.21 37.26 55.03
CA VAL A 231 -11.06 38.21 55.06
C VAL A 231 -11.49 39.70 55.07
N SER A 232 -12.79 39.99 55.14
CA SER A 232 -13.30 41.38 55.16
C SER A 232 -13.75 41.88 56.54
N ALA A 233 -13.50 41.12 57.60
CA ALA A 233 -13.81 41.52 58.97
C ALA A 233 -12.57 41.33 59.86
N ASP A 234 -11.62 42.26 59.75
CA ASP A 234 -10.78 42.77 60.84
C ASP A 234 -9.99 44.00 60.38
#